data_AF-A0A397SIG6-F1
#
_entry.id   AF-A0A397SIG6-F1
#
_cell.length_a   1.000
_cell.length_b   1.000
_cell.length_c   1.000
_cell.angle_alpha   90.00
_cell.angle_beta   90.00
_cell.angle_gamma   90.00
#
_symmetry.space_group_name_H-M   'P 1'
#
loop_
_entity.id
_entity.type
_entity.pdbx_description
1 polymer ?
#
loop_
_entity_poly.entity_id
_entity_poly.type
_entity_poly.pdbx_seq_one_letter_code
_entity_poly.pdbx_strand_id
1 'polypeptide(L)'
;MNITKPFKLKTLFIDEYETLQFESLELLLQKSGDYLENFGFISDEIDEIDENIESTKLLKLIIKYCKKIKFLDLPELNGQNLNTALSLIENIKQSLNYLSINCYYFELSSVILRDLGQVLPSELEYLNLCLTFYASDFKVFFRKFSKYFY
;
A
#
# COMPACT_ATOMS: atom_id res chain seq x y z
N MET A 1 -24.21 9.36 6.33
CA MET A 1 -24.61 7.96 6.59
C MET A 1 -24.75 7.73 8.09
N ASN A 2 -25.91 7.27 8.59
CA ASN A 2 -26.08 6.96 10.01
C ASN A 2 -26.02 5.43 10.21
N ILE A 3 -24.80 4.90 10.34
CA ILE A 3 -24.57 3.46 10.56
C ILE A 3 -24.83 3.17 12.05
N THR A 4 -25.99 2.59 12.36
CA THR A 4 -26.52 2.37 13.73
C THR A 4 -26.12 1.02 14.36
N LYS A 5 -25.49 0.12 13.61
CA LYS A 5 -24.85 -1.12 14.11
C LYS A 5 -23.36 -1.13 13.73
N PRO A 6 -22.46 -1.65 14.57
CA PRO A 6 -21.05 -1.76 14.20
C PRO A 6 -20.90 -2.76 13.05
N PHE A 7 -20.76 -2.22 11.83
CA PHE A 7 -20.37 -2.97 10.65
C PHE A 7 -18.86 -3.21 10.72
N LYS A 8 -18.44 -4.47 10.61
CA LYS A 8 -17.03 -4.87 10.66
C LYS A 8 -16.53 -5.10 9.24
N LEU A 9 -16.12 -4.02 8.57
CA LEU A 9 -15.54 -4.12 7.24
C LEU A 9 -14.14 -4.72 7.34
N LYS A 10 -13.92 -5.88 6.70
CA LYS A 10 -12.62 -6.54 6.65
C LYS A 10 -11.82 -6.23 5.38
N THR A 11 -12.50 -5.82 4.32
CA THR A 11 -11.88 -5.68 2.99
C THR A 11 -12.42 -4.45 2.31
N LEU A 12 -11.51 -3.62 1.78
CA LEU A 12 -11.84 -2.40 1.07
C LEU A 12 -10.90 -2.26 -0.11
N PHE A 13 -11.46 -2.32 -1.31
CA PHE A 13 -10.75 -1.98 -2.54
C PHE A 13 -11.43 -0.75 -3.14
N ILE A 14 -10.62 0.22 -3.55
CA ILE A 14 -11.10 1.52 -4.03
C ILE A 14 -10.59 1.72 -5.44
N ASP A 15 -11.51 2.03 -6.35
CA ASP A 15 -11.16 2.53 -7.67
C ASP A 15 -10.61 3.96 -7.54
N GLU A 16 -9.45 4.18 -8.13
CA GLU A 16 -8.70 5.43 -8.07
C GLU A 16 -9.32 6.55 -8.93
N TYR A 17 -10.15 6.20 -9.91
CA TYR A 17 -10.71 7.14 -10.89
C TYR A 17 -12.07 7.71 -10.49
N GLU A 18 -12.68 7.24 -9.41
CA GLU A 18 -13.96 7.76 -8.94
C GLU A 18 -13.81 8.98 -8.02
N THR A 19 -14.76 9.92 -8.09
CA THR A 19 -14.82 11.07 -7.18
C THR A 19 -15.08 10.61 -5.74
N LEU A 20 -14.01 10.38 -4.99
CA LEU A 20 -14.08 9.94 -3.60
C LEU A 20 -14.61 11.05 -2.68
N GLN A 21 -15.72 10.78 -1.99
CA GLN A 21 -16.20 11.62 -0.91
C GLN A 21 -15.39 11.34 0.36
N PHE A 22 -14.29 12.08 0.54
CA PHE A 22 -13.33 11.85 1.63
C PHE A 22 -13.94 11.93 3.03
N GLU A 23 -14.94 12.77 3.26
CA GLU A 23 -15.63 12.85 4.56
C GLU A 23 -16.37 11.55 4.88
N SER A 24 -17.05 10.98 3.88
CA SER A 24 -17.76 9.70 4.02
C SER A 24 -16.79 8.55 4.24
N LEU A 25 -15.65 8.56 3.53
CA LEU A 25 -14.61 7.56 3.66
C LEU A 25 -13.89 7.64 5.02
N GLU A 26 -13.58 8.84 5.50
CA GLU A 26 -13.01 9.04 6.82
C GLU A 26 -13.98 8.53 7.91
N LEU A 27 -15.28 8.80 7.80
CA LEU A 27 -16.29 8.27 8.72
C LEU A 27 -16.39 6.73 8.70
N LEU A 28 -16.27 6.12 7.51
CA LEU A 28 -16.25 4.67 7.35
C LEU A 28 -15.03 4.06 8.07
N LEU A 29 -13.85 4.63 7.84
CA LEU A 29 -12.59 4.18 8.43
C LEU A 29 -12.53 4.43 9.94
N GLN A 30 -13.09 5.53 10.45
CA GLN A 30 -13.23 5.78 11.88
C GLN A 30 -14.06 4.68 12.57
N LYS A 31 -15.10 4.16 11.92
CA LYS A 31 -15.98 3.13 12.47
C LYS A 31 -15.46 1.72 12.29
N SER A 32 -14.68 1.48 11.23
CA SER A 32 -14.40 0.12 10.74
C SER A 32 -12.90 -0.20 10.62
N GLY A 33 -12.01 0.79 10.69
CA GLY A 33 -10.58 0.65 10.39
C GLY A 33 -9.85 -0.37 11.27
N ASP A 34 -10.26 -0.51 12.53
CA ASP A 34 -9.71 -1.51 13.46
C ASP A 34 -10.02 -2.97 13.08
N TYR A 35 -10.94 -3.17 12.13
CA TYR A 35 -11.33 -4.48 11.59
C TYR A 35 -10.79 -4.72 10.17
N LEU A 36 -10.21 -3.71 9.53
CA LEU A 36 -9.76 -3.82 8.15
C LEU A 36 -8.49 -4.67 8.07
N GLU A 37 -8.57 -5.76 7.33
CA GLU A 37 -7.49 -6.73 7.13
C GLU A 37 -6.94 -6.69 5.70
N ASN A 38 -7.74 -6.29 4.72
CA ASN A 38 -7.34 -6.25 3.31
C ASN A 38 -7.65 -4.87 2.72
N PHE A 39 -6.65 -4.24 2.12
CA PHE A 39 -6.79 -2.94 1.46
C PHE A 39 -6.04 -2.93 0.13
N GLY A 40 -6.59 -2.25 -0.86
CA GLY A 40 -5.87 -1.96 -2.09
C GLY A 40 -6.62 -1.01 -3.00
N PHE A 41 -5.98 -0.67 -4.11
CA PHE A 41 -6.60 0.09 -5.19
C PHE A 41 -6.97 -0.84 -6.34
N ILE A 42 -8.05 -0.51 -7.03
CA ILE A 42 -8.42 -1.10 -8.31
C ILE A 42 -7.93 -0.12 -9.37
N SER A 43 -7.12 -0.62 -10.30
CA SER A 43 -6.61 0.14 -11.45
C SER A 43 -6.78 -0.76 -12.66
N ASP A 44 -7.48 -0.25 -13.67
CA ASP A 44 -7.77 -0.97 -14.91
C ASP A 44 -6.97 -0.42 -16.11
N GLU A 45 -6.28 0.73 -15.99
CA GLU A 45 -5.63 1.39 -17.14
C GLU A 45 -4.23 1.95 -16.84
N ILE A 46 -3.32 1.79 -17.80
CA ILE A 46 -1.97 2.37 -17.82
C ILE A 46 -2.04 3.73 -18.54
N ASP A 47 -3.11 4.50 -18.30
CA ASP A 47 -3.28 5.75 -19.02
C ASP A 47 -2.53 6.88 -18.32
N GLU A 48 -1.66 7.48 -19.12
CA GLU A 48 -0.65 8.45 -18.74
C GLU A 48 -1.28 9.67 -18.05
N ILE A 49 -0.72 10.00 -16.89
CA ILE A 49 -0.71 11.37 -16.33
C ILE A 49 -2.08 11.81 -15.81
N ASP A 50 -2.45 11.35 -14.62
CA ASP A 50 -3.14 12.27 -13.71
C ASP A 50 -2.47 12.29 -12.33
N GLU A 51 -2.26 13.51 -11.84
CA GLU A 51 -1.60 13.78 -10.57
C GLU A 51 -2.46 13.24 -9.43
N ASN A 52 -2.10 12.05 -8.97
CA ASN A 52 -2.90 11.26 -8.05
C ASN A 52 -2.77 11.74 -6.58
N ILE A 53 -3.20 12.98 -6.34
CA ILE A 53 -3.27 13.64 -5.03
C ILE A 53 -4.23 12.87 -4.09
N GLU A 54 -5.26 12.23 -4.64
CA GLU A 54 -6.28 11.54 -3.87
C GLU A 54 -5.78 10.21 -3.27
N SER A 55 -4.94 9.45 -3.96
CA SER A 55 -4.28 8.27 -3.37
C SER A 55 -3.47 8.63 -2.12
N THR A 56 -2.74 9.74 -2.16
CA THR A 56 -1.92 10.20 -1.03
C THR A 56 -2.79 10.56 0.18
N LYS A 57 -3.93 11.24 -0.03
CA LYS A 57 -4.87 11.55 1.06
C LYS A 57 -5.50 10.28 1.62
N LEU A 58 -5.89 9.34 0.77
CA LEU A 58 -6.49 8.08 1.19
C LEU A 58 -5.49 7.24 2.00
N LEU A 59 -4.26 7.07 1.52
CA LEU A 59 -3.21 6.38 2.27
C LEU A 59 -2.98 7.00 3.66
N LYS A 60 -3.06 8.33 3.80
CA LYS A 60 -3.00 8.99 5.12
C LYS A 60 -4.15 8.61 6.04
N LEU A 61 -5.38 8.48 5.51
CA LEU A 61 -6.51 7.98 6.28
C LEU A 61 -6.33 6.51 6.68
N ILE A 62 -5.82 5.67 5.78
CA ILE A 62 -5.50 4.27 6.07
C ILE A 62 -4.45 4.17 7.18
N ILE A 63 -3.36 4.94 7.09
CA ILE A 63 -2.34 5.03 8.16
C ILE A 63 -2.99 5.45 9.49
N LYS A 64 -3.90 6.42 9.47
CA LYS A 64 -4.55 6.95 10.68
C LYS A 64 -5.45 5.93 11.36
N TYR A 65 -6.23 5.17 10.59
CA TYR A 65 -7.35 4.37 11.14
C TYR A 65 -7.18 2.85 11.04
N CYS A 66 -6.26 2.34 10.21
CA CYS A 66 -6.17 0.92 9.90
C CYS A 66 -4.82 0.34 10.36
N LYS A 67 -4.82 -0.38 11.48
CA LYS A 67 -3.58 -0.93 12.09
C LYS A 67 -3.37 -2.43 11.90
N LYS A 68 -4.34 -3.13 11.31
CA LYS A 68 -4.36 -4.60 11.22
C LYS A 68 -4.40 -5.11 9.78
N ILE A 69 -3.92 -4.29 8.84
CA ILE A 69 -3.85 -4.68 7.44
C ILE A 69 -2.85 -5.82 7.30
N LYS A 70 -3.34 -6.92 6.73
CA LYS A 70 -2.62 -8.15 6.40
C LYS A 70 -2.31 -8.23 4.91
N PHE A 71 -3.22 -7.75 4.07
CA PHE A 71 -3.06 -7.71 2.63
C PHE A 71 -3.08 -6.25 2.15
N LEU A 72 -2.03 -5.84 1.44
CA LEU A 72 -1.90 -4.52 0.84
C LEU A 72 -1.57 -4.64 -0.65
N ASP A 73 -2.39 -4.02 -1.50
CA ASP A 73 -2.18 -3.96 -2.95
C ASP A 73 -2.11 -2.52 -3.46
N LEU A 74 -1.02 -2.19 -4.15
CA LEU A 74 -0.65 -0.85 -4.61
C LEU A 74 -0.26 -0.91 -6.10
N PRO A 75 -1.22 -0.91 -7.03
CA PRO A 75 -0.98 -1.09 -8.46
C PRO A 75 -0.30 0.10 -9.15
N GLU A 76 -0.30 1.29 -8.54
CA GLU A 76 0.17 2.53 -9.19
C GLU A 76 1.04 3.41 -8.28
N LEU A 77 2.20 2.89 -7.84
CA LEU A 77 3.13 3.75 -7.12
C LEU A 77 3.84 4.73 -8.06
N ASN A 78 3.85 6.00 -7.66
CA ASN A 78 4.51 7.10 -8.34
C ASN A 78 5.19 8.05 -7.33
N GLY A 79 5.81 9.12 -7.83
CA GLY A 79 6.60 10.03 -6.98
C GLY A 79 5.79 10.74 -5.88
N GLN A 80 4.47 10.89 -6.06
CA GLN A 80 3.61 11.59 -5.10
C GLN A 80 3.20 10.69 -3.94
N ASN A 81 2.77 9.46 -4.23
CA ASN A 81 2.25 8.54 -3.22
C ASN A 81 3.32 7.65 -2.56
N LEU A 82 4.50 7.50 -3.18
CA LEU A 82 5.58 6.61 -2.73
C LEU A 82 5.92 6.74 -1.22
N ASN A 83 6.22 7.95 -0.76
CA ASN A 83 6.63 8.17 0.63
C ASN A 83 5.52 7.81 1.63
N THR A 84 4.27 8.08 1.26
CA THR A 84 3.11 7.74 2.09
C THR A 84 2.87 6.24 2.09
N ALA A 85 3.01 5.57 0.94
CA ALA A 85 2.91 4.12 0.83
C ALA A 85 3.99 3.40 1.66
N LEU A 86 5.25 3.84 1.59
CA LEU A 86 6.34 3.29 2.43
C LEU A 86 6.06 3.50 3.93
N SER A 87 5.53 4.68 4.30
CA SER A 87 5.13 4.96 5.68
C SER A 87 3.98 4.06 6.15
N LEU A 88 3.04 3.73 5.25
CA LEU A 88 1.97 2.78 5.54
C LEU A 88 2.54 1.40 5.81
N ILE A 89 3.38 0.87 4.92
CA ILE A 89 4.02 -0.45 5.05
C ILE A 89 4.76 -0.55 6.40
N GLU A 90 5.57 0.45 6.73
CA GLU A 90 6.27 0.50 8.02
C GLU A 90 5.30 0.53 9.22
N ASN A 91 4.17 1.23 9.10
CA ASN A 91 3.16 1.32 10.16
C ASN A 91 2.47 -0.03 10.44
N ILE A 92 2.17 -0.79 9.38
CA ILE A 92 1.43 -2.05 9.45
C ILE A 92 2.35 -3.28 9.44
N LYS A 93 3.67 -3.11 9.49
CA LYS A 93 4.64 -4.20 9.33
C LYS A 93 4.39 -5.40 10.25
N GLN A 94 3.88 -5.19 11.46
CA GLN A 94 3.61 -6.29 12.40
C GLN A 94 2.41 -7.15 12.00
N SER A 95 1.50 -6.65 11.15
CA SER A 95 0.32 -7.38 10.69
C SER A 95 0.37 -7.78 9.23
N LEU A 96 1.28 -7.18 8.44
CA LEU A 96 1.35 -7.35 6.99
C LEU A 96 1.94 -8.72 6.61
N ASN A 97 1.14 -9.54 5.93
CA ASN A 97 1.54 -10.87 5.45
C ASN A 97 1.64 -10.94 3.93
N TYR A 98 0.85 -10.12 3.21
CA TYR A 98 0.75 -10.14 1.75
C TYR A 98 0.93 -8.71 1.21
N LEU A 99 1.91 -8.53 0.34
CA LEU A 99 2.19 -7.24 -0.29
C LEU A 99 2.26 -7.38 -1.81
N SER A 100 1.53 -6.54 -2.51
CA SER A 100 1.59 -6.38 -3.95
C SER A 100 1.88 -4.92 -4.29
N ILE A 101 2.93 -4.69 -5.07
CA ILE A 101 3.36 -3.36 -5.49
C ILE A 101 3.66 -3.38 -6.98
N ASN A 102 3.16 -2.36 -7.67
CA ASN A 102 3.49 -2.08 -9.05
C ASN A 102 3.90 -0.62 -9.23
N CYS A 103 4.91 -0.39 -10.07
CA CYS A 103 5.41 0.91 -10.43
C CYS A 103 5.97 0.87 -11.86
N TYR A 104 5.40 1.70 -12.73
CA TYR A 104 5.80 1.77 -14.14
C TYR A 104 6.97 2.73 -14.40
N TYR A 105 7.41 3.48 -13.39
CA TYR A 105 8.53 4.41 -13.50
C TYR A 105 9.85 3.74 -13.12
N PHE A 106 10.79 3.71 -14.06
CA PHE A 106 12.08 3.02 -13.90
C PHE A 106 12.92 3.57 -12.75
N GLU A 107 13.06 4.90 -12.63
CA GLU A 107 13.85 5.50 -11.55
C GLU A 107 13.25 5.22 -10.17
N LEU A 108 11.91 5.26 -10.06
CA LEU A 108 11.20 5.02 -8.81
C LEU A 108 11.20 3.54 -8.42
N SER A 109 11.09 2.63 -9.40
CA SER A 109 11.18 1.19 -9.17
C SER A 109 12.47 0.81 -8.42
N SER A 110 13.60 1.43 -8.79
CA SER A 110 14.88 1.19 -8.12
C SER A 110 14.92 1.76 -6.70
N VAL A 111 14.24 2.90 -6.44
CA VAL A 111 14.09 3.47 -5.09
C VAL A 111 13.22 2.55 -4.22
N ILE A 112 12.04 2.17 -4.72
CA ILE A 112 11.10 1.25 -4.06
C ILE A 112 11.83 -0.01 -3.61
N LEU A 113 12.57 -0.65 -4.53
CA LEU A 113 13.28 -1.90 -4.23
C LEU A 113 14.31 -1.75 -3.10
N ARG A 114 15.05 -0.63 -3.05
CA ARG A 114 16.04 -0.40 -1.98
C ARG A 114 15.42 -0.08 -0.62
N ASP A 115 14.28 0.60 -0.62
CA ASP A 115 13.57 1.03 0.59
C ASP A 115 12.73 -0.10 1.18
N LEU A 116 12.09 -0.92 0.34
CA LEU A 116 11.41 -2.15 0.77
C LEU A 116 12.35 -3.08 1.54
N GLY A 117 13.61 -3.20 1.12
CA GLY A 117 14.59 -4.00 1.85
C GLY A 117 14.87 -3.54 3.30
N GLN A 118 14.32 -2.40 3.73
CA GLN A 118 14.45 -1.87 5.09
C GLN A 118 13.15 -1.94 5.89
N VAL A 119 12.00 -1.82 5.22
CA VAL A 119 10.67 -1.70 5.87
C VAL A 119 9.83 -2.98 5.81
N LEU A 120 10.22 -3.96 5.00
CA LEU A 120 9.49 -5.23 4.92
C LEU A 120 9.50 -5.98 6.25
N PRO A 121 8.39 -6.64 6.62
CA PRO A 121 8.35 -7.50 7.80
C PRO A 121 9.13 -8.80 7.57
N SER A 122 9.52 -9.46 8.67
CA SER A 122 10.28 -10.72 8.63
C SER A 122 9.43 -11.93 8.23
N GLU A 123 8.11 -11.87 8.42
CA GLU A 123 7.17 -13.02 8.26
C GLU A 123 6.28 -12.89 7.02
N LEU A 124 6.74 -12.21 5.96
CA LEU A 124 5.93 -11.99 4.77
C LEU A 124 5.66 -13.32 4.02
N GLU A 125 4.38 -13.68 3.86
CA GLU A 125 3.95 -14.91 3.18
C GLU A 125 3.87 -14.76 1.66
N TYR A 126 3.63 -13.54 1.17
CA TYR A 126 3.50 -13.24 -0.25
C TYR A 126 4.08 -11.88 -0.61
N LEU A 127 4.86 -11.84 -1.69
CA LEU A 127 5.41 -10.64 -2.26
C LEU A 127 5.25 -10.65 -3.78
N ASN A 128 4.46 -9.72 -4.30
CA ASN A 128 4.37 -9.43 -5.74
C ASN A 128 4.99 -8.07 -6.02
N LEU A 129 6.00 -8.04 -6.89
CA LEU A 129 6.68 -6.83 -7.31
C LEU A 129 6.65 -6.75 -8.84
N CYS A 130 5.82 -5.87 -9.38
CA CYS A 130 5.83 -5.49 -10.79
C CYS A 130 6.66 -4.20 -10.92
N LEU A 131 7.98 -4.33 -11.03
CA LEU A 131 8.92 -3.21 -11.02
C LEU A 131 9.96 -3.39 -12.14
N THR A 132 10.41 -2.30 -12.74
CA THR A 132 11.52 -2.32 -13.72
C THR A 132 12.78 -1.74 -13.08
N PHE A 133 13.81 -2.56 -12.85
CA PHE A 133 15.00 -2.15 -12.09
C PHE A 133 16.30 -2.78 -12.63
N TYR A 134 17.44 -2.23 -12.22
CA TYR A 134 18.74 -2.83 -12.48
C TYR A 134 18.99 -4.06 -11.60
N ALA A 135 19.63 -5.08 -12.17
CA ALA A 135 20.02 -6.29 -11.43
C ALA A 135 20.92 -6.01 -10.21
N SER A 136 21.67 -4.90 -10.22
CA SER A 136 22.46 -4.44 -9.07
C SER A 136 21.61 -4.04 -7.88
N ASP A 137 20.50 -3.33 -8.09
CA ASP A 137 19.58 -2.92 -7.03
C ASP A 137 18.88 -4.13 -6.42
N PHE A 138 18.52 -5.13 -7.25
CA PHE A 138 17.97 -6.39 -6.78
C PHE A 138 18.94 -7.16 -5.86
N LYS A 139 20.23 -7.20 -6.21
CA LYS A 139 21.24 -7.82 -5.34
C LYS A 139 21.35 -7.11 -3.99
N VAL A 140 21.22 -5.78 -3.95
CA VAL A 140 21.24 -5.00 -2.70
C VAL A 140 20.01 -5.32 -1.86
N PHE A 141 18.82 -5.31 -2.47
CA PHE A 141 17.57 -5.71 -1.81
C PHE A 141 17.66 -7.12 -1.24
N PHE A 142 18.05 -8.09 -2.06
CA PHE A 142 18.16 -9.49 -1.66
C PHE A 142 19.09 -9.68 -0.46
N ARG A 143 20.24 -8.98 -0.42
CA ARG A 143 21.16 -9.05 0.73
C ARG A 143 20.53 -8.53 2.02
N LYS A 144 19.75 -7.45 1.96
CA LYS A 144 19.04 -6.93 3.14
C LYS A 144 17.95 -7.91 3.59
N PHE A 145 17.17 -8.42 2.63
CA PHE A 145 16.07 -9.35 2.89
C PHE A 145 16.54 -10.74 3.35
N SER A 146 17.67 -11.23 2.85
CA SER A 146 18.24 -12.54 3.22
C SER A 146 18.61 -12.66 4.70
N LYS A 147 18.72 -11.54 5.44
CA LYS A 147 18.91 -11.55 6.90
C LYS A 147 17.73 -12.19 7.66
N TYR A 148 16.60 -12.41 6.99
CA TYR A 148 15.42 -13.04 7.58
C TYR A 148 15.32 -14.54 7.26
N PHE A 149 16.25 -15.10 6.47
CA PHE A 149 16.30 -16.53 6.13
C PHE A 149 17.50 -17.17 6.83
N TYR A 150 17.30 -17.54 8.10
CA TYR A 150 18.22 -18.39 8.86
C TYR A 150 17.59 -19.77 9.07
#